data_AF-A0A931RNJ1-F1
#
_entry.id   AF-A0A931RNJ1-F1
#
_cell.length_a   1.000
_cell.length_b   1.000
_cell.length_c   1.000
_cell.angle_alpha   90.00
_cell.angle_beta   90.00
_cell.angle_gamma   90.00
#
_symmetry.space_group_name_H-M   'P 1'
#
loop_
_entity.id
_entity.type
_entity.pdbx_description
1 polymer ?
#
loop_
_entity_poly.entity_id
_entity_poly.type
_entity_poly.pdbx_seq_one_letter_code
_entity_poly.pdbx_strand_id
1 'polypeptide(L)'
;FDFDLFTLGDHVLFQQTEHAVGKRRIIVERKISPELFRLNRQGAYNGHIPISAYTAFLGITAAALYGYDDIIFSNSTSSNEENLVWLEEEINHQYSKSLEFEADLQDYVRNFITPDIEYFSLLRPCYELKIIEIFSRYDKYFSIFSSCNRNFTQKGDRTAIVWCGRCPKCAFIFLMLAAFLPKEKVINIFGKNLLDADSLLETYEKLLGEREHKPFDCVGTRDEVYAAFFLVRERGEFDDALIMKYFTSRILPKIVHPKLLLAKILQTPEVHRIPKKFLGIVEKIYAPS
;
A
#
# COMPACT_ATOMS: atom_id res chain seq x y z
N PHE A 1 21.00 -11.52 2.46
CA PHE A 1 20.52 -11.95 1.14
C PHE A 1 20.99 -10.94 0.14
N ASP A 2 21.60 -11.41 -0.95
CA ASP A 2 21.79 -10.56 -2.11
C ASP A 2 20.48 -10.53 -2.91
N PHE A 3 20.12 -9.37 -3.45
CA PHE A 3 18.86 -9.17 -4.15
C PHE A 3 18.96 -7.98 -5.09
N ASP A 4 18.15 -8.02 -6.13
CA ASP A 4 17.97 -6.92 -7.06
C ASP A 4 16.55 -6.38 -6.99
N LEU A 5 16.39 -5.11 -7.35
CA LEU A 5 15.10 -4.45 -7.45
C LEU A 5 14.46 -4.78 -8.80
N PHE A 6 13.13 -4.73 -8.86
CA PHE A 6 12.38 -4.97 -10.09
C PHE A 6 11.28 -3.91 -10.26
N THR A 7 11.24 -3.23 -11.40
CA THR A 7 10.24 -2.20 -11.67
C THR A 7 9.64 -2.28 -13.07
N LEU A 8 8.35 -1.94 -13.16
CA LEU A 8 7.67 -1.71 -14.43
C LEU A 8 7.83 -0.24 -14.85
N GLY A 9 8.76 0.00 -15.77
CA GLY A 9 9.16 1.32 -16.23
C GLY A 9 10.19 2.00 -15.33
N ASP A 10 10.60 3.20 -15.75
CA ASP A 10 11.69 3.97 -15.13
C ASP A 10 11.22 5.36 -14.66
N HIS A 11 10.48 5.39 -13.55
CA HIS A 11 10.01 6.62 -12.92
C HIS A 11 11.08 7.17 -11.97
N VAL A 12 11.16 8.50 -11.77
CA VAL A 12 12.15 9.13 -10.86
C VAL A 12 12.11 8.55 -9.43
N LEU A 13 10.91 8.24 -8.92
CA LEU A 13 10.70 7.50 -7.67
C LEU A 13 11.55 6.23 -7.60
N PHE A 14 11.54 5.44 -8.66
CA PHE A 14 12.26 4.17 -8.72
C PHE A 14 13.78 4.40 -8.82
N GLN A 15 14.22 5.38 -9.60
CA GLN A 15 15.63 5.76 -9.70
C GLN A 15 16.20 6.25 -8.36
N GLN A 16 15.46 7.09 -7.65
CA GLN A 16 15.88 7.59 -6.34
C GLN A 16 15.88 6.49 -5.28
N THR A 17 14.90 5.58 -5.32
CA THR A 17 14.87 4.40 -4.45
C THR A 17 16.06 3.47 -4.75
N GLU A 18 16.35 3.21 -6.03
CA GLU A 18 17.52 2.43 -6.46
C GLU A 18 18.82 3.00 -5.89
N HIS A 19 19.04 4.31 -6.07
CA HIS A 19 20.21 5.00 -5.54
C HIS A 19 20.31 4.90 -4.01
N ALA A 20 19.21 5.08 -3.28
CA ALA A 20 19.20 5.03 -1.82
C ALA A 20 19.36 3.62 -1.23
N VAL A 21 18.91 2.59 -1.96
CA VAL A 21 19.04 1.19 -1.56
C VAL A 21 20.42 0.63 -1.98
N GLY A 22 21.02 1.14 -3.05
CA GLY A 22 22.33 0.72 -3.53
C GLY A 22 22.34 -0.69 -4.12
N LYS A 23 21.21 -1.10 -4.72
CA LYS A 23 21.03 -2.40 -5.38
C LYS A 23 20.75 -2.21 -6.85
N ARG A 24 21.15 -3.18 -7.68
CA ARG A 24 20.84 -3.15 -9.11
C ARG A 24 19.33 -3.26 -9.29
N ARG A 25 18.79 -2.55 -10.29
CA ARG A 25 17.39 -2.64 -10.67
C ARG A 25 17.21 -3.24 -12.06
N ILE A 26 16.35 -4.24 -12.15
CA ILE A 26 15.81 -4.75 -13.42
C ILE A 26 14.62 -3.88 -13.79
N ILE A 27 14.71 -3.25 -14.96
CA ILE A 27 13.69 -2.35 -15.48
C ILE A 27 13.00 -3.06 -16.64
N VAL A 28 11.69 -3.25 -16.53
CA VAL A 28 10.87 -3.77 -17.62
C VAL A 28 10.03 -2.66 -18.22
N GLU A 29 10.18 -2.42 -19.51
CA GLU A 29 9.35 -1.46 -20.22
C GLU A 29 8.05 -2.11 -20.69
N ARG A 30 6.94 -1.36 -20.53
CA ARG A 30 5.63 -1.77 -21.03
C ARG A 30 5.11 -0.77 -22.04
N LYS A 31 4.80 -1.26 -23.24
CA LYS A 31 4.13 -0.50 -24.29
C LYS A 31 2.70 -1.02 -24.46
N ILE A 32 1.71 -0.15 -24.21
CA ILE A 32 0.30 -0.48 -24.44
C ILE A 32 0.04 -0.42 -25.95
N SER A 33 -0.62 -1.45 -26.49
CA SER A 33 -0.96 -1.51 -27.91
C SER A 33 -1.84 -0.31 -28.31
N PRO A 34 -1.51 0.44 -29.38
CA PRO A 34 -2.36 1.51 -29.93
C PRO A 34 -3.80 1.07 -30.22
N GLU A 35 -3.96 -0.22 -30.52
CA GLU A 35 -5.23 -0.85 -30.86
C GLU A 35 -6.23 -0.82 -29.71
N LEU A 36 -5.78 -0.94 -28.46
CA LEU A 36 -6.67 -0.84 -27.29
C LEU A 36 -7.32 0.54 -27.21
N PHE A 37 -6.58 1.61 -27.55
CA PHE A 37 -7.15 2.96 -27.60
C PHE A 37 -8.12 3.13 -28.78
N ARG A 38 -7.88 2.44 -29.89
CA ARG A 38 -8.82 2.41 -31.02
C ARG A 38 -10.13 1.75 -30.63
N LEU A 39 -10.07 0.57 -30.01
CA LEU A 39 -11.23 -0.17 -29.52
C LEU A 39 -12.02 0.61 -28.46
N ASN A 40 -11.34 1.25 -27.50
CA ASN A 40 -12.00 2.11 -26.51
C ASN A 40 -12.78 3.27 -27.16
N ARG A 41 -12.22 3.91 -28.20
CA ARG A 41 -12.93 4.94 -28.98
C ARG A 41 -14.13 4.37 -29.75
N GLN A 42 -14.16 3.07 -30.00
CA GLN A 42 -15.28 2.36 -30.64
C GLN A 42 -16.31 1.83 -29.64
N GLY A 43 -16.17 2.15 -28.34
CA GLY A 43 -17.12 1.75 -27.31
C GLY A 43 -16.77 0.45 -26.59
N ALA A 44 -15.58 -0.11 -26.80
CA ALA A 44 -15.12 -1.23 -25.98
C ALA A 44 -15.00 -0.81 -24.51
N TYR A 45 -15.31 -1.74 -23.60
CA TYR A 45 -15.21 -1.49 -22.16
C TYR A 45 -13.76 -1.26 -21.73
N ASN A 46 -13.53 -0.22 -20.94
CA ASN A 46 -12.24 0.16 -20.39
C ASN A 46 -12.24 0.02 -18.86
N GLY A 47 -12.38 -1.22 -18.40
CA GLY A 47 -12.50 -1.57 -16.98
C GLY A 47 -11.17 -1.58 -16.22
N HIS A 48 -11.26 -1.98 -14.95
CA HIS A 48 -10.09 -2.18 -14.09
C HIS A 48 -9.17 -3.27 -14.66
N ILE A 49 -7.86 -3.02 -14.64
CA ILE A 49 -6.84 -3.99 -15.02
C ILE A 49 -6.13 -4.42 -13.73
N PRO A 50 -6.08 -5.72 -13.38
CA PRO A 50 -5.38 -6.21 -12.20
C PRO A 50 -3.87 -6.13 -12.41
N ILE A 51 -3.32 -4.91 -12.30
CA ILE A 51 -1.92 -4.63 -12.63
C ILE A 51 -0.96 -5.43 -11.75
N SER A 52 -1.34 -5.72 -10.49
CA SER A 52 -0.52 -6.51 -9.58
C SER A 52 -0.35 -7.96 -10.06
N ALA A 53 -1.42 -8.57 -10.59
CA ALA A 53 -1.36 -9.91 -11.18
C ALA A 53 -0.45 -9.92 -12.41
N TYR A 54 -0.57 -8.90 -13.28
CA TYR A 54 0.35 -8.73 -14.41
C TYR A 54 1.80 -8.62 -13.94
N THR A 55 2.10 -7.80 -12.93
CA THR A 55 3.46 -7.66 -12.41
C THR A 55 3.97 -8.93 -11.72
N ALA A 56 3.09 -9.74 -11.14
CA ALA A 56 3.46 -11.01 -10.52
C ALA A 56 3.94 -12.01 -11.58
N PHE A 57 3.16 -12.24 -12.65
CA PHE A 57 3.58 -13.08 -13.78
C PHE A 57 4.82 -12.53 -14.49
N LEU A 58 4.92 -11.20 -14.62
CA LEU A 58 6.12 -10.58 -15.19
C LEU A 58 7.35 -10.82 -14.31
N GLY A 59 7.20 -10.74 -12.98
CA GLY A 59 8.24 -11.07 -12.01
C GLY A 59 8.69 -12.52 -12.13
N ILE A 60 7.75 -13.47 -12.20
CA ILE A 60 8.06 -14.90 -12.43
C ILE A 60 8.83 -15.09 -13.75
N THR A 61 8.40 -14.42 -14.82
CA THR A 61 9.08 -14.46 -16.12
C THR A 61 10.51 -13.91 -16.01
N ALA A 62 10.69 -12.79 -15.31
CA ALA A 62 12.00 -12.19 -15.09
C ALA A 62 12.89 -13.12 -14.25
N ALA A 63 12.36 -13.74 -13.19
CA ALA A 63 13.09 -14.74 -12.40
C ALA A 63 13.62 -15.87 -13.27
N ALA A 64 12.76 -16.46 -14.11
CA ALA A 64 13.15 -17.54 -15.01
C ALA A 64 14.23 -17.12 -16.02
N LEU A 65 14.17 -15.88 -16.55
CA LEU A 65 15.12 -15.40 -17.54
C LEU A 65 16.47 -14.98 -16.95
N TYR A 66 16.48 -14.40 -15.76
CA TYR A 66 17.68 -13.86 -15.12
C TYR A 66 18.26 -14.77 -14.03
N GLY A 67 17.63 -15.92 -13.75
CA GLY A 67 18.10 -16.91 -12.79
C GLY A 67 17.88 -16.54 -11.33
N TYR A 68 16.69 -16.03 -10.98
CA TYR A 68 16.28 -15.81 -9.59
C TYR A 68 15.32 -16.91 -9.13
N ASP A 69 15.49 -17.36 -7.89
CA ASP A 69 14.66 -18.40 -7.27
C ASP A 69 13.52 -17.81 -6.40
N ASP A 70 13.57 -16.52 -6.09
CA ASP A 70 12.61 -15.85 -5.22
C ASP A 70 12.12 -14.53 -5.83
N ILE A 71 10.80 -14.35 -5.88
CA ILE A 71 10.13 -13.10 -6.22
C ILE A 71 9.40 -12.58 -4.99
N ILE A 72 9.92 -11.47 -4.47
CA ILE A 72 9.43 -10.88 -3.22
C ILE A 72 8.60 -9.63 -3.51
N PHE A 73 7.32 -9.68 -3.17
CA PHE A 73 6.42 -8.53 -3.16
C PHE A 73 6.27 -7.95 -1.75
N SER A 74 5.58 -6.82 -1.65
CA SER A 74 5.35 -6.09 -0.39
C SER A 74 3.86 -5.97 -0.05
N ASN A 75 3.05 -6.98 -0.40
CA ASN A 75 1.63 -6.97 -0.05
C ASN A 75 1.45 -7.25 1.45
N SER A 76 0.50 -6.55 2.07
CA SER A 76 0.21 -6.54 3.50
C SER A 76 -1.02 -7.38 3.87
N THR A 77 -1.26 -7.60 5.16
CA THR A 77 -2.53 -8.19 5.65
C THR A 77 -3.73 -7.36 5.19
N SER A 78 -3.60 -6.04 5.15
CA SER A 78 -4.66 -5.10 4.77
C SER A 78 -5.16 -5.28 3.32
N SER A 79 -4.36 -5.92 2.47
CA SER A 79 -4.74 -6.23 1.08
C SER A 79 -5.79 -7.34 0.97
N ASN A 80 -6.08 -8.05 2.06
CA ASN A 80 -7.11 -9.08 2.10
C ASN A 80 -8.53 -8.51 2.25
N GLU A 81 -8.68 -7.29 2.78
CA GLU A 81 -9.99 -6.70 3.07
C GLU A 81 -10.77 -6.39 1.78
N GLU A 82 -12.03 -6.78 1.76
CA GLU A 82 -13.02 -6.48 0.75
C GLU A 82 -13.40 -4.98 0.73
N ASN A 83 -13.85 -4.49 -0.42
CA ASN A 83 -14.31 -3.11 -0.56
C ASN A 83 -15.81 -2.97 -0.30
N LEU A 84 -16.59 -3.95 -0.75
CA LEU A 84 -18.04 -3.99 -0.67
C LEU A 84 -18.54 -5.41 -0.98
N VAL A 85 -19.80 -5.66 -0.62
CA VAL A 85 -20.54 -6.85 -1.04
C VAL A 85 -21.50 -6.44 -2.17
N TRP A 86 -21.44 -7.15 -3.30
CA TRP A 86 -22.29 -6.93 -4.45
C TRP A 86 -22.91 -8.24 -4.92
N LEU A 87 -24.24 -8.31 -5.00
CA LEU A 87 -24.95 -9.54 -5.35
C LEU A 87 -24.52 -10.74 -4.48
N GLU A 88 -24.36 -10.50 -3.17
CA GLU A 88 -23.89 -11.51 -2.18
C GLU A 88 -22.42 -11.93 -2.32
N GLU A 89 -21.67 -11.33 -3.25
CA GLU A 89 -20.24 -11.59 -3.45
C GLU A 89 -19.37 -10.50 -2.82
N GLU A 90 -18.31 -10.90 -2.11
CA GLU A 90 -17.29 -9.99 -1.59
C GLU A 90 -16.38 -9.50 -2.73
N ILE A 91 -16.39 -8.19 -2.98
CA ILE A 91 -15.59 -7.58 -4.05
C ILE A 91 -14.33 -6.96 -3.44
N ASN A 92 -13.18 -7.55 -3.72
CA ASN A 92 -11.86 -6.99 -3.38
C ASN A 92 -11.17 -6.39 -4.63
N HIS A 93 -11.09 -5.06 -4.70
CA HIS A 93 -10.42 -4.36 -5.82
C HIS A 93 -8.90 -4.64 -5.91
N GLN A 94 -8.33 -5.18 -4.84
CA GLN A 94 -6.93 -5.59 -4.71
C GLN A 94 -6.79 -7.11 -4.61
N TYR A 95 -7.75 -7.91 -5.10
CA TYR A 95 -7.67 -9.37 -5.02
C TYR A 95 -6.30 -9.92 -5.42
N SER A 96 -5.69 -9.39 -6.49
CA SER A 96 -4.32 -9.73 -6.93
C SER A 96 -3.17 -9.44 -5.94
N LYS A 97 -3.47 -8.97 -4.73
CA LYS A 97 -2.56 -8.74 -3.61
C LYS A 97 -3.00 -9.50 -2.35
N SER A 98 -4.12 -10.21 -2.38
CA SER A 98 -4.58 -11.02 -1.26
C SER A 98 -3.64 -12.20 -1.04
N LEU A 99 -3.72 -12.80 0.15
CA LEU A 99 -3.02 -14.05 0.45
C LEU A 99 -3.57 -15.21 -0.37
N GLU A 100 -4.86 -15.19 -0.69
CA GLU A 100 -5.51 -16.18 -1.55
C GLU A 100 -4.90 -16.16 -2.96
N PHE A 101 -4.81 -14.99 -3.60
CA PHE A 101 -4.16 -14.89 -4.90
C PHE A 101 -2.69 -15.31 -4.85
N GLU A 102 -1.96 -14.90 -3.80
CA GLU A 102 -0.57 -15.31 -3.59
C GLU A 102 -0.42 -16.82 -3.48
N ALA A 103 -1.34 -17.47 -2.75
CA ALA A 103 -1.42 -18.92 -2.62
C ALA A 103 -1.68 -19.62 -3.96
N ASP A 104 -2.73 -19.20 -4.66
CA ASP A 104 -3.15 -19.79 -5.93
C ASP A 104 -2.08 -19.61 -7.01
N LEU A 105 -1.46 -18.43 -7.07
CA LEU A 105 -0.36 -18.17 -7.99
C LEU A 105 0.83 -19.06 -7.68
N GLN A 106 1.23 -19.18 -6.41
CA GLN A 106 2.38 -20.01 -6.04
C GLN A 106 2.12 -21.50 -6.34
N ASP A 107 0.91 -21.97 -6.08
CA ASP A 107 0.50 -23.35 -6.38
C ASP A 107 0.45 -23.58 -7.90
N TYR A 108 -0.01 -22.60 -8.69
CA TYR A 108 0.02 -22.66 -10.16
C TYR A 108 1.46 -22.70 -10.70
N VAL A 109 2.33 -21.79 -10.24
CA VAL A 109 3.75 -21.73 -10.65
C VAL A 109 4.43 -23.06 -10.39
N ARG A 110 4.28 -23.58 -9.16
CA ARG A 110 4.88 -24.85 -8.74
C ARG A 110 4.46 -26.03 -9.60
N ASN A 111 3.18 -26.11 -9.96
CA ASN A 111 2.62 -27.26 -10.65
C ASN A 111 2.75 -27.20 -12.19
N PHE A 112 2.78 -26.00 -12.77
CA PHE A 112 2.66 -25.84 -14.23
C PHE A 112 3.81 -25.05 -14.87
N ILE A 113 4.62 -24.31 -14.10
CA ILE A 113 5.73 -23.51 -14.63
C ILE A 113 7.06 -24.08 -14.15
N THR A 114 7.34 -24.01 -12.85
CA THR A 114 8.54 -24.55 -12.22
C THR A 114 8.38 -24.60 -10.70
N PRO A 115 8.90 -25.64 -10.02
CA PRO A 115 8.98 -25.68 -8.56
C PRO A 115 10.13 -24.81 -7.99
N ASP A 116 11.02 -24.30 -8.83
CA ASP A 116 12.26 -23.62 -8.40
C ASP A 116 12.08 -22.13 -8.09
N ILE A 117 10.91 -21.55 -8.39
CA ILE A 117 10.60 -20.14 -8.16
C ILE A 117 9.54 -20.01 -7.05
N GLU A 118 9.87 -19.25 -6.01
CA GLU A 118 8.95 -18.91 -4.91
C GLU A 118 8.44 -17.46 -5.04
N TYR A 119 7.13 -17.28 -5.11
CA TYR A 119 6.45 -15.99 -5.06
C TYR A 119 5.78 -15.79 -3.70
N PHE A 120 6.15 -14.71 -3.00
CA PHE A 120 5.58 -14.40 -1.69
C PHE A 120 5.73 -12.92 -1.32
N SER A 121 5.03 -12.47 -0.29
CA SER A 121 5.15 -11.10 0.23
C SER A 121 5.79 -11.04 1.63
N LEU A 122 6.91 -10.32 1.79
CA LEU A 122 7.57 -10.19 3.09
C LEU A 122 6.74 -9.42 4.12
N LEU A 123 5.92 -8.47 3.67
CA LEU A 123 5.06 -7.63 4.51
C LEU A 123 3.71 -8.27 4.84
N ARG A 124 3.46 -9.51 4.38
CA ARG A 124 2.19 -10.20 4.60
C ARG A 124 1.74 -10.19 6.07
N PRO A 125 2.59 -10.48 7.08
CA PRO A 125 2.18 -10.52 8.47
C PRO A 125 2.12 -9.13 9.11
N CYS A 126 1.81 -8.07 8.35
CA CYS A 126 1.64 -6.73 8.88
C CYS A 126 0.42 -6.04 8.30
N TYR A 127 -0.27 -5.30 9.15
CA TYR A 127 -1.16 -4.22 8.72
C TYR A 127 -0.34 -3.03 8.22
N GLU A 128 -0.88 -2.22 7.31
CA GLU A 128 -0.27 -0.97 6.83
C GLU A 128 0.16 -0.06 7.99
N LEU A 129 -0.64 0.06 9.05
CA LEU A 129 -0.26 0.89 10.22
C LEU A 129 1.05 0.41 10.85
N LYS A 130 1.27 -0.90 10.97
CA LYS A 130 2.52 -1.48 11.49
C LYS A 130 3.69 -1.24 10.53
N ILE A 131 3.44 -1.36 9.23
CA ILE A 131 4.45 -1.05 8.19
C ILE A 131 4.88 0.42 8.29
N ILE A 132 3.93 1.34 8.49
CA ILE A 132 4.23 2.77 8.64
C ILE A 132 4.93 3.08 9.96
N GLU A 133 4.60 2.40 11.06
CA GLU A 133 5.36 2.47 12.31
C GLU A 133 6.84 2.16 12.07
N ILE A 134 7.13 1.08 11.35
CA ILE A 134 8.49 0.67 11.02
C ILE A 134 9.14 1.69 10.07
N PHE A 135 8.43 2.08 9.00
CA PHE A 135 8.90 3.05 8.01
C PHE A 135 9.24 4.40 8.61
N SER A 136 8.52 4.83 9.66
CA SER A 136 8.74 6.10 10.36
C SER A 136 10.15 6.25 10.96
N ARG A 137 10.87 5.13 11.11
CA ARG A 137 12.24 5.06 11.63
C ARG A 137 13.30 5.26 10.53
N TYR A 138 12.90 5.32 9.26
CA TYR A 138 13.81 5.43 8.11
C TYR A 138 13.66 6.78 7.40
N ASP A 139 14.02 7.85 8.10
CA ASP A 139 13.93 9.23 7.62
C ASP A 139 14.64 9.50 6.28
N LYS A 140 15.71 8.75 5.97
CA LYS A 140 16.42 8.81 4.69
C LYS A 140 15.53 8.58 3.46
N TYR A 141 14.37 7.94 3.62
CA TYR A 141 13.43 7.71 2.52
C TYR A 141 12.35 8.78 2.39
N PHE A 142 12.20 9.69 3.35
CA PHE A 142 11.07 10.63 3.40
C PHE A 142 11.02 11.62 2.22
N SER A 143 12.15 11.88 1.57
CA SER A 143 12.22 12.73 0.37
C SER A 143 12.03 11.98 -0.95
N ILE A 144 12.04 10.65 -0.93
CA ILE A 144 12.13 9.82 -2.14
C ILE A 144 11.04 8.75 -2.24
N PHE A 145 9.95 8.89 -1.48
CA PHE A 145 8.80 7.99 -1.51
C PHE A 145 7.51 8.72 -1.90
N SER A 146 6.62 8.02 -2.60
CA SER A 146 5.24 8.45 -2.75
C SER A 146 4.33 7.31 -3.16
N SER A 147 3.12 7.29 -2.59
CA SER A 147 2.02 6.40 -2.99
C SER A 147 0.91 7.13 -3.72
N CYS A 148 1.10 8.42 -4.06
CA CYS A 148 0.06 9.22 -4.68
C CYS A 148 -0.33 8.68 -6.06
N ASN A 149 -1.64 8.53 -6.29
CA ASN A 149 -2.25 8.07 -7.55
C ASN A 149 -1.82 8.86 -8.79
N ARG A 150 -1.27 10.08 -8.63
CA ARG A 150 -0.85 10.91 -9.75
C ARG A 150 0.53 10.57 -10.32
N ASN A 151 1.38 9.88 -9.56
CA ASN A 151 2.72 9.50 -10.05
C ASN A 151 2.65 8.50 -11.22
N PHE A 152 1.63 7.65 -11.27
CA PHE A 152 1.58 6.51 -12.20
C PHE A 152 0.47 6.61 -13.24
N THR A 153 0.16 7.81 -13.71
CA THR A 153 -0.83 8.00 -14.80
C THR A 153 -0.18 7.81 -16.18
N GLN A 154 -0.95 7.33 -17.17
CA GLN A 154 -0.41 7.04 -18.51
C GLN A 154 0.21 8.27 -19.20
N LYS A 155 -0.28 9.47 -18.88
CA LYS A 155 0.21 10.77 -19.40
C LYS A 155 0.94 11.59 -18.34
N GLY A 156 1.23 10.99 -17.18
CA GLY A 156 1.85 11.69 -16.05
C GLY A 156 3.30 12.03 -16.32
N ASP A 157 3.74 13.15 -15.75
CA ASP A 157 5.16 13.45 -15.63
C ASP A 157 5.83 12.38 -14.77
N ARG A 158 6.93 11.81 -15.27
CA ARG A 158 7.72 10.77 -14.60
C ARG A 158 9.01 11.32 -13.97
N THR A 159 9.23 12.62 -14.08
CA THR A 159 10.47 13.30 -13.67
C THR A 159 10.38 13.91 -12.27
N ALA A 160 9.19 13.97 -11.67
CA ALA A 160 8.98 14.51 -10.34
C ALA A 160 8.23 13.54 -9.42
N ILE A 161 8.54 13.60 -8.12
CA ILE A 161 7.75 12.95 -7.07
C ILE A 161 6.61 13.88 -6.69
N VAL A 162 5.39 13.35 -6.67
CA VAL A 162 4.19 14.13 -6.37
C VAL A 162 3.49 13.62 -5.12
N TRP A 163 3.14 14.53 -4.23
CA TRP A 163 2.06 14.39 -3.25
C TRP A 163 0.97 15.41 -3.59
N CYS A 164 -0.11 14.97 -4.27
CA CYS A 164 -1.11 15.91 -4.75
C CYS A 164 -1.97 16.53 -3.64
N GLY A 165 -1.95 15.95 -2.44
CA GLY A 165 -2.66 16.46 -1.26
C GLY A 165 -4.18 16.55 -1.43
N ARG A 166 -4.76 15.75 -2.32
CA ARG A 166 -6.21 15.74 -2.62
C ARG A 166 -6.80 14.37 -2.99
N CYS A 167 -5.98 13.31 -3.04
CA CYS A 167 -6.48 11.96 -3.33
C CYS A 167 -6.53 11.11 -2.05
N PRO A 168 -7.34 10.02 -2.02
CA PRO A 168 -7.45 9.14 -0.87
C PRO A 168 -6.11 8.59 -0.38
N LYS A 169 -5.19 8.25 -1.30
CA LYS A 169 -3.83 7.83 -0.95
C LYS A 169 -3.03 8.88 -0.18
N CYS A 170 -3.14 10.16 -0.54
CA CYS A 170 -2.47 11.24 0.19
C CYS A 170 -3.06 11.38 1.59
N ALA A 171 -4.39 11.41 1.70
CA ALA A 171 -5.09 11.52 2.98
C ALA A 171 -4.75 10.35 3.92
N PHE A 172 -4.78 9.13 3.40
CA PHE A 172 -4.45 7.91 4.13
C PHE A 172 -3.01 7.92 4.64
N ILE A 173 -2.00 8.11 3.77
CA ILE A 173 -0.60 8.08 4.21
C ILE A 173 -0.25 9.26 5.13
N PHE A 174 -0.86 10.43 4.93
CA PHE A 174 -0.69 11.55 5.87
C PHE A 174 -1.13 11.16 7.28
N LEU A 175 -2.33 10.57 7.41
CA LEU A 175 -2.85 10.11 8.69
C LEU A 175 -1.94 9.05 9.32
N MET A 176 -1.53 8.06 8.53
CA MET A 176 -0.67 6.97 9.02
C MET A 176 0.69 7.51 9.50
N LEU A 177 1.30 8.46 8.78
CA LEU A 177 2.56 9.07 9.19
C LEU A 177 2.37 9.99 10.42
N ALA A 178 1.26 10.73 10.50
CA ALA A 178 0.93 11.57 11.66
C ALA A 178 0.77 10.75 12.96
N ALA A 179 0.44 9.46 12.86
CA ALA A 179 0.37 8.58 14.01
C ALA A 179 1.75 8.33 14.67
N PHE A 180 2.85 8.51 13.93
CA PHE A 180 4.20 8.16 14.41
C PHE A 180 5.23 9.30 14.30
N LEU A 181 5.00 10.29 13.44
CA LEU A 181 5.91 11.40 13.19
C LEU A 181 5.38 12.72 13.79
N PRO A 182 6.29 13.64 14.21
CA PRO A 182 5.92 15.00 14.59
C PRO A 182 5.20 15.75 13.47
N LYS A 183 4.27 16.63 13.82
CA LYS A 183 3.44 17.43 12.89
C LYS A 183 4.27 18.14 11.83
N GLU A 184 5.36 18.79 12.23
CA GLU A 184 6.26 19.49 11.31
C GLU A 184 6.86 18.57 10.25
N LYS A 185 7.32 17.36 10.64
CA LYS A 185 7.88 16.40 9.69
C LYS A 185 6.84 15.94 8.67
N VAL A 186 5.62 15.64 9.14
CA VAL A 186 4.52 15.22 8.25
C VAL A 186 4.16 16.36 7.30
N ILE A 187 3.99 17.58 7.79
CA ILE A 187 3.69 18.74 6.94
C ILE A 187 4.79 18.97 5.90
N ASN A 188 6.07 18.82 6.26
CA ASN A 188 7.18 18.96 5.32
C ASN A 188 7.15 17.94 4.18
N ILE A 189 6.71 16.70 4.44
CA ILE A 189 6.59 15.65 3.40
C ILE A 189 5.49 16.01 2.38
N PHE A 190 4.37 16.55 2.83
CA PHE A 190 3.19 16.79 1.98
C PHE A 190 3.04 18.25 1.53
N GLY A 191 3.80 19.17 2.11
CA GLY A 191 3.72 20.62 1.90
C GLY A 191 2.54 21.32 2.57
N LYS A 192 1.63 20.59 3.24
CA LYS A 192 0.46 21.15 3.94
C LYS A 192 -0.15 20.15 4.94
N ASN A 193 -0.95 20.66 5.88
CA ASN A 193 -1.71 19.82 6.81
C ASN A 193 -2.97 19.24 6.12
N LEU A 194 -2.99 17.93 5.84
CA LEU A 194 -4.14 17.29 5.20
C LEU A 194 -5.30 16.99 6.17
N LEU A 195 -5.04 16.97 7.48
CA LEU A 195 -6.11 16.83 8.50
C LEU A 195 -6.91 18.12 8.70
N ASP A 196 -6.45 19.24 8.15
CA ASP A 196 -7.15 20.52 8.20
C ASP A 196 -7.74 20.95 6.84
N ALA A 197 -7.61 20.09 5.82
CA ALA A 197 -8.15 20.36 4.50
C ALA A 197 -9.64 19.99 4.42
N ASP A 198 -10.51 21.00 4.33
CA ASP A 198 -11.96 20.86 4.13
C ASP A 198 -12.34 19.94 2.96
N SER A 199 -11.63 20.07 1.84
CA SER A 199 -11.78 19.28 0.62
C SER A 199 -11.50 17.78 0.81
N LEU A 200 -10.88 17.38 1.92
CA LEU A 200 -10.61 15.98 2.26
C LEU A 200 -11.58 15.41 3.30
N LEU A 201 -12.52 16.20 3.85
CA LEU A 201 -13.45 15.72 4.88
C LEU A 201 -14.22 14.48 4.41
N GLU A 202 -14.88 14.55 3.24
CA GLU A 202 -15.61 13.40 2.67
C GLU A 202 -14.69 12.20 2.42
N THR A 203 -13.43 12.44 2.05
CA THR A 203 -12.45 11.37 1.86
C THR A 203 -12.15 10.65 3.17
N TYR A 204 -11.97 11.39 4.27
CA TYR A 204 -11.77 10.78 5.58
C TYR A 204 -13.04 10.10 6.11
N GLU A 205 -14.23 10.64 5.86
CA GLU A 205 -15.49 9.95 6.18
C GLU A 205 -15.59 8.59 5.48
N LYS A 206 -15.20 8.52 4.19
CA LYS A 206 -15.12 7.26 3.44
C LYS A 206 -14.07 6.30 4.02
N LEU A 207 -12.90 6.79 4.41
CA LEU A 207 -11.85 5.98 5.05
C LEU A 207 -12.30 5.44 6.43
N LEU A 208 -13.13 6.19 7.14
CA LEU A 208 -13.73 5.82 8.43
C LEU A 208 -14.98 4.94 8.26
N GLY A 209 -15.44 4.67 7.04
CA GLY A 209 -16.64 3.87 6.78
C GLY A 209 -17.96 4.55 7.16
N GLU A 210 -18.00 5.89 7.23
CA GLU A 210 -19.21 6.68 7.49
C GLU A 210 -20.00 6.97 6.20
N ARG A 211 -19.58 6.40 5.07
CA ARG A 211 -20.21 6.49 3.74
C ARG A 211 -20.30 5.09 3.14
N GLU A 212 -21.18 4.90 2.15
CA GLU A 212 -21.56 3.57 1.63
C GLU A 212 -20.38 2.69 1.21
N HIS A 213 -19.34 3.26 0.59
CA HIS A 213 -18.23 2.48 0.08
C HIS A 213 -16.89 3.11 0.45
N LYS A 214 -15.95 2.23 0.86
CA LYS A 214 -14.53 2.54 0.96
C LYS A 214 -14.02 3.01 -0.41
N PRO A 215 -13.05 3.96 -0.47
CA PRO A 215 -12.45 4.33 -1.75
C PRO A 215 -11.91 3.09 -2.48
N PHE A 216 -12.13 2.99 -3.80
CA PHE A 216 -11.50 1.99 -4.67
C PHE A 216 -10.03 2.34 -4.93
N ASP A 217 -9.29 2.49 -3.84
CA ASP A 217 -7.88 2.81 -3.78
C ASP A 217 -7.20 1.88 -2.78
N CYS A 218 -5.90 1.66 -2.95
CA CYS A 218 -5.14 0.75 -2.11
C CYS A 218 -4.85 1.34 -0.71
N VAL A 219 -5.88 1.62 0.08
CA VAL A 219 -5.80 2.14 1.45
C VAL A 219 -6.07 1.01 2.45
N GLY A 220 -5.55 1.15 3.67
CA GLY A 220 -5.71 0.17 4.75
C GLY A 220 -7.15 0.01 5.22
N THR A 221 -7.35 -0.84 6.22
CA THR A 221 -8.67 -1.17 6.76
C THR A 221 -9.30 -0.02 7.53
N ARG A 222 -10.62 -0.07 7.72
CA ARG A 222 -11.31 0.90 8.59
C ARG A 222 -10.74 0.88 10.01
N ASP A 223 -10.45 -0.30 10.52
CA ASP A 223 -9.87 -0.51 11.84
C ASP A 223 -8.46 0.10 11.96
N GLU A 224 -7.65 0.03 10.90
CA GLU A 224 -6.36 0.70 10.84
C GLU A 224 -6.50 2.23 10.82
N VAL A 225 -7.47 2.75 10.06
CA VAL A 225 -7.76 4.19 10.03
C VAL A 225 -8.18 4.67 11.42
N TYR A 226 -9.04 3.93 12.12
CA TYR A 226 -9.42 4.22 13.51
C TYR A 226 -8.22 4.20 14.47
N ALA A 227 -7.38 3.17 14.38
CA ALA A 227 -6.18 3.06 15.21
C ALA A 227 -5.20 4.22 14.95
N ALA A 228 -5.04 4.64 13.69
CA ALA A 228 -4.21 5.78 13.32
C ALA A 228 -4.77 7.09 13.91
N PHE A 229 -6.07 7.36 13.76
CA PHE A 229 -6.69 8.55 14.35
C PHE A 229 -6.58 8.57 15.87
N PHE A 230 -6.76 7.42 16.52
CA PHE A 230 -6.59 7.30 17.96
C PHE A 230 -5.15 7.65 18.39
N LEU A 231 -4.14 7.13 17.68
CA LEU A 231 -2.73 7.50 17.93
C LEU A 231 -2.47 8.99 17.69
N VAL A 232 -3.00 9.58 16.61
CA VAL A 232 -2.84 11.02 16.33
C VAL A 232 -3.46 11.87 17.44
N ARG A 233 -4.65 11.48 17.95
CA ARG A 233 -5.25 12.11 19.14
C ARG A 233 -4.26 12.00 20.29
N GLU A 234 -3.81 10.81 20.67
CA GLU A 234 -2.97 10.63 21.87
C GLU A 234 -1.69 11.49 21.84
N ARG A 235 -1.20 11.84 20.65
CA ARG A 235 -0.09 12.80 20.46
C ARG A 235 -0.49 14.26 20.61
N GLY A 236 -1.74 14.62 20.31
CA GLY A 236 -2.33 15.95 20.51
C GLY A 236 -1.90 17.05 19.53
N GLU A 237 -0.89 16.81 18.68
CA GLU A 237 -0.33 17.84 17.79
C GLU A 237 -1.31 18.35 16.73
N PHE A 238 -2.34 17.57 16.41
CA PHE A 238 -3.34 17.86 15.36
C PHE A 238 -4.76 18.09 15.91
N ASP A 239 -4.96 18.23 17.22
CA ASP A 239 -6.29 18.34 17.83
C ASP A 239 -7.10 19.56 17.33
N ASP A 240 -6.42 20.59 16.83
CA ASP A 240 -7.01 21.78 16.25
C ASP A 240 -7.55 21.57 14.82
N ALA A 241 -7.09 20.53 14.12
CA ALA A 241 -7.42 20.27 12.73
C ALA A 241 -8.89 19.85 12.56
N LEU A 242 -9.54 20.34 11.49
CA LEU A 242 -10.95 20.08 11.18
C LEU A 242 -11.34 18.59 11.28
N ILE A 243 -10.57 17.71 10.64
CA ILE A 243 -10.87 16.28 10.57
C ILE A 243 -10.62 15.57 11.91
N MET A 244 -9.65 16.04 12.70
CA MET A 244 -9.43 15.52 14.06
C MET A 244 -10.58 15.89 15.00
N LYS A 245 -11.10 17.12 14.92
CA LYS A 245 -12.31 17.53 15.66
C LYS A 245 -13.53 16.71 15.27
N TYR A 246 -13.70 16.43 13.98
CA TYR A 246 -14.74 15.51 13.50
C TYR A 246 -14.57 14.12 14.10
N PHE A 247 -13.38 13.52 14.02
CA PHE A 247 -13.11 12.19 14.58
C PHE A 247 -13.42 12.12 16.08
N THR A 248 -12.87 13.05 16.87
CA THR A 248 -13.05 13.07 18.33
C THR A 248 -14.51 13.26 18.75
N SER A 249 -15.28 14.08 18.03
CA SER A 249 -16.67 14.38 18.41
C SER A 249 -17.69 13.38 17.87
N ARG A 250 -17.46 12.79 16.70
CA ARG A 250 -18.44 11.93 16.01
C ARG A 250 -18.08 10.46 16.03
N ILE A 251 -16.80 10.11 15.95
CA ILE A 251 -16.35 8.74 15.68
C ILE A 251 -15.81 8.07 16.92
N LEU A 252 -14.91 8.73 17.65
CA LEU A 252 -14.29 8.17 18.85
C LEU A 252 -15.32 7.64 19.87
N PRO A 253 -16.47 8.31 20.14
CA PRO A 253 -17.49 7.78 21.04
C PRO A 253 -18.14 6.47 20.58
N LYS A 254 -18.08 6.15 19.28
CA LYS A 254 -18.63 4.91 18.70
C LYS A 254 -17.65 3.73 18.81
N ILE A 255 -16.37 3.98 19.09
CA ILE A 255 -15.32 2.96 19.12
C ILE A 255 -15.27 2.31 20.50
N VAL A 256 -15.58 1.02 20.56
CA VAL A 256 -15.49 0.22 21.77
C VAL A 256 -14.04 -0.26 21.97
N HIS A 257 -13.46 0.03 23.15
CA HIS A 257 -12.09 -0.36 23.52
C HIS A 257 -10.99 0.01 22.49
N PRO A 258 -10.77 1.30 22.18
CA PRO A 258 -9.80 1.73 21.16
C PRO A 258 -8.37 1.23 21.39
N LYS A 259 -7.95 1.07 22.65
CA LYS A 259 -6.63 0.52 23.00
C LYS A 259 -6.47 -0.96 22.62
N LEU A 260 -7.54 -1.77 22.75
CA LEU A 260 -7.51 -3.18 22.34
C LEU A 260 -7.47 -3.30 20.81
N LEU A 261 -8.24 -2.47 20.11
CA LEU A 261 -8.19 -2.39 18.65
C LEU A 261 -6.78 -2.06 18.15
N LEU A 262 -6.17 -1.01 18.73
CA LEU A 262 -4.80 -0.61 18.41
C LEU A 262 -3.80 -1.75 18.65
N ALA A 263 -3.89 -2.43 19.80
CA ALA A 263 -3.02 -3.55 20.11
C ALA A 263 -3.15 -4.68 19.08
N LYS A 264 -4.37 -4.98 18.61
CA LYS A 264 -4.61 -5.97 17.54
C LYS A 264 -3.98 -5.55 16.21
N ILE A 265 -4.14 -4.28 15.82
CA ILE A 265 -3.61 -3.78 14.53
C ILE A 265 -2.08 -3.72 14.50
N LEU A 266 -1.44 -3.47 15.64
CA LEU A 266 0.03 -3.42 15.72
C LEU A 266 0.68 -4.81 15.91
N GLN A 267 -0.11 -5.86 16.12
CA GLN A 267 0.37 -7.24 16.10
C GLN A 267 0.65 -7.72 14.68
N THR A 268 1.50 -8.74 14.57
CA THR A 268 1.79 -9.43 13.30
C THR A 268 0.95 -10.70 13.18
N PRO A 269 -0.01 -10.78 12.24
CA PRO A 269 -0.75 -12.01 12.01
C PRO A 269 0.17 -13.16 11.61
N GLU A 270 -0.10 -14.37 12.12
CA GLU A 270 0.70 -15.56 11.82
C GLU A 270 0.44 -16.12 10.41
N VAL A 271 -0.62 -15.67 9.73
CA VAL A 271 -1.05 -16.24 8.45
C VAL A 271 -0.25 -15.63 7.30
N HIS A 272 0.75 -16.37 6.81
CA HIS A 272 1.56 -16.00 5.65
C HIS A 272 2.15 -17.24 4.95
N ARG A 273 2.61 -17.08 3.70
CA ARG A 273 3.33 -18.13 2.94
C ARG A 273 4.83 -17.86 2.77
N ILE A 274 5.40 -17.02 3.63
CA ILE A 274 6.84 -16.69 3.59
C ILE A 274 7.70 -17.96 3.77
N PRO A 275 8.65 -18.25 2.86
CA PRO A 275 9.53 -19.41 2.98
C PRO A 275 10.38 -19.37 4.26
N LYS A 276 10.65 -20.54 4.85
CA LYS A 276 11.36 -20.69 6.13
C LYS A 276 12.70 -19.92 6.18
N LYS A 277 13.42 -19.86 5.06
CA LYS A 277 14.71 -19.15 4.93
C LYS A 277 14.61 -17.64 5.23
N PHE A 278 13.42 -17.04 5.14
CA PHE A 278 13.18 -15.62 5.39
C PHE A 278 12.55 -15.31 6.76
N LEU A 279 12.11 -16.31 7.53
CA LEU A 279 11.43 -16.06 8.82
C LEU A 279 12.31 -15.29 9.81
N GLY A 280 13.61 -15.58 9.85
CA GLY A 280 14.54 -14.83 10.69
C GLY A 280 14.70 -13.34 10.30
N ILE A 281 14.34 -12.95 9.07
CA ILE A 281 14.26 -11.52 8.68
C ILE A 281 12.96 -10.92 9.17
N VAL A 282 11.84 -11.61 8.92
CA VAL A 282 10.49 -11.23 9.37
C VAL A 282 10.51 -10.94 10.88
N GLU A 283 11.03 -11.87 11.68
CA GLU A 283 11.17 -11.71 13.13
C GLU A 283 11.98 -10.48 13.53
N LYS A 284 13.08 -10.17 12.80
CA LYS A 284 13.91 -8.99 13.08
C LYS A 284 13.26 -7.67 12.69
N ILE A 285 12.57 -7.64 11.55
CA ILE A 285 11.86 -6.43 11.09
C ILE A 285 10.70 -6.12 12.03
N TYR A 286 10.04 -7.16 12.55
CA TYR A 286 8.80 -7.02 13.32
C TYR A 286 8.97 -7.15 14.83
N ALA A 287 10.20 -7.37 15.32
CA ALA A 287 10.50 -7.39 16.74
C ALA A 287 9.96 -6.11 17.41
N PRO A 288 9.27 -6.23 18.56
CA PRO A 288 8.89 -5.06 19.34
C PRO A 288 10.15 -4.25 19.64
N SER A 289 10.10 -2.95 19.36
CA SER A 289 11.11 -1.98 19.79
C SER A 289 11.09 -1.77 21.29
#